data_AF-U2CIT8-F1
#
_entry.id   AF-U2CIT8-F1
#
_cell.length_a   1.000
_cell.length_b   1.000
_cell.length_c   1.000
_cell.angle_alpha   90.00
_cell.angle_beta   90.00
_cell.angle_gamma   90.00
#
_symmetry.space_group_name_H-M   'P 1'
#
loop_
_entity.id
_entity.type
_entity.pdbx_description
1 polymer ?
#
loop_
_entity_poly.entity_id
_entity_poly.type
_entity_poly.pdbx_seq_one_letter_code
_entity_poly.pdbx_strand_id
1 'polypeptide(L)'
;TALRSVLGCHRVVSNICINKRDGTPNNTIVDELLYAERYAIERTNAWMDSYRTILNRFETTVRNWESWNYIAFMIILLRKCLRKRKV
;
A
#
# COMPACT_ATOMS: atom_id res chain seq x y z
N THR A 1 -15.58 8.80 -2.18
CA THR A 1 -16.36 8.46 -3.41
C THR A 1 -15.56 8.70 -4.69
N ALA A 2 -14.81 9.80 -4.84
CA ALA A 2 -14.03 10.11 -6.05
C ALA A 2 -13.01 9.03 -6.45
N LEU A 3 -12.20 8.53 -5.50
CA LEU A 3 -11.19 7.50 -5.79
C LEU A 3 -11.79 6.20 -6.36
N ARG A 4 -12.89 5.70 -5.76
CA ARG A 4 -13.57 4.50 -6.25
C ARG A 4 -14.11 4.69 -7.67
N SER A 5 -14.63 5.88 -7.98
CA SER A 5 -15.10 6.22 -9.33
C SER A 5 -13.97 6.14 -10.35
N VAL A 6 -12.82 6.75 -10.05
CA VAL A 6 -11.65 6.74 -10.94
C VAL A 6 -11.14 5.31 -11.16
N LEU A 7 -11.04 4.51 -10.09
CA LEU A 7 -10.61 3.12 -10.18
C LEU A 7 -11.61 2.28 -11.00
N GLY A 8 -12.91 2.54 -10.85
CA GLY A 8 -13.95 1.92 -11.67
C GLY A 8 -13.80 2.20 -13.16
N CYS A 9 -13.44 3.43 -13.55
CA CYS A 9 -13.12 3.76 -14.95
C CYS A 9 -11.95 2.94 -15.50
N HIS A 10 -11.01 2.56 -14.64
CA HIS A 10 -9.86 1.71 -14.99
C HIS A 10 -10.13 0.21 -14.78
N ARG A 11 -11.39 -0.18 -14.51
CA ARG A 11 -11.79 -1.57 -14.23
C ARG A 11 -11.07 -2.18 -13.02
N VAL A 12 -10.65 -1.34 -12.07
CA VAL A 12 -10.01 -1.75 -10.82
C VAL A 12 -11.04 -1.75 -9.69
N VAL A 13 -11.21 -2.90 -9.05
CA VAL A 13 -12.09 -3.03 -7.87
C VAL A 13 -11.35 -2.54 -6.64
N SER A 14 -11.84 -1.45 -6.04
CA SER A 14 -11.25 -0.86 -4.85
C SER A 14 -11.76 -1.55 -3.58
N ASN A 15 -11.01 -2.52 -3.03
CA ASN A 15 -11.36 -3.18 -1.77
C ASN A 15 -10.94 -2.34 -0.54
N ILE A 16 -11.48 -1.13 -0.46
CA ILE A 16 -11.21 -0.16 0.61
C ILE A 16 -12.39 -0.22 1.59
N CYS A 17 -12.17 -0.01 2.89
CA CYS A 17 -13.28 0.10 3.83
C CYS A 17 -14.20 1.28 3.52
N ILE A 18 -15.45 1.17 3.93
CA ILE A 18 -16.42 2.26 3.83
C ILE A 18 -16.21 3.19 5.03
N ASN A 19 -16.00 4.48 4.76
CA ASN A 19 -15.97 5.48 5.82
C ASN A 19 -17.38 5.64 6.40
N LYS A 20 -17.61 5.13 7.61
CA LYS A 20 -18.92 5.19 8.28
C LYS A 20 -19.38 6.62 8.60
N ARG A 21 -18.47 7.60 8.58
CA ARG A 21 -18.76 9.02 8.86
C ARG A 21 -19.43 9.76 7.70
N ASP A 22 -19.38 9.21 6.48
CA ASP A 22 -19.89 9.88 5.28
C ASP A 22 -21.42 9.91 5.19
N GLY A 23 -22.14 9.21 6.08
CA GLY A 23 -23.62 9.24 6.19
C GLY A 23 -24.40 8.79 4.96
N THR A 24 -23.73 8.55 3.84
CA THR A 24 -24.32 8.20 2.56
C THR A 24 -24.51 6.68 2.50
N PRO A 25 -25.72 6.20 2.17
CA PRO A 25 -25.93 4.77 1.94
C PRO A 25 -25.05 4.34 0.77
N ASN A 26 -23.99 3.59 1.07
CA ASN A 26 -23.02 3.16 0.09
C ASN A 26 -23.33 1.73 -0.30
N ASN A 27 -23.87 1.53 -1.51
CA ASN A 27 -24.14 0.21 -2.09
C ASN A 27 -22.85 -0.52 -2.53
N THR A 28 -21.70 -0.16 -1.93
CA THR A 28 -20.39 -0.68 -2.31
C THR A 28 -20.15 -2.01 -1.62
N ILE A 29 -19.87 -3.05 -2.40
CA ILE A 29 -19.48 -4.35 -1.89
C ILE A 29 -17.99 -4.30 -1.52
N VAL A 30 -17.66 -4.75 -0.31
CA VAL A 30 -16.28 -4.94 0.16
C VAL A 30 -16.08 -6.44 0.36
N ASP A 31 -15.01 -6.98 -0.18
CA ASP A 31 -14.60 -8.35 0.07
C ASP A 31 -13.89 -8.40 1.43
N GLU A 32 -14.59 -8.93 2.44
CA GLU A 32 -14.10 -8.98 3.82
C GLU A 32 -12.86 -9.88 3.97
N LEU A 33 -12.78 -10.98 3.22
CA LEU A 33 -11.64 -11.89 3.26
C LEU A 33 -10.39 -11.20 2.70
N LEU A 34 -10.53 -10.56 1.55
CA LEU A 34 -9.44 -9.78 0.97
C LEU A 34 -9.08 -8.57 1.86
N TYR A 35 -10.06 -7.95 2.52
CA TYR A 35 -9.83 -6.79 3.39
C TYR A 35 -9.13 -7.17 4.71
N ALA A 36 -9.35 -8.39 5.20
CA ALA A 36 -8.64 -8.93 6.36
C ALA A 36 -7.12 -9.03 6.09
N GLU A 37 -6.73 -9.37 4.86
CA GLU A 37 -5.32 -9.53 4.45
C GLU A 37 -4.61 -8.19 4.16
N ARG A 38 -5.31 -7.05 4.23
CA ARG A 38 -4.72 -5.72 3.91
C ARG A 38 -3.45 -5.40 4.70
N TYR A 39 -3.36 -5.91 5.94
CA TYR A 39 -2.24 -5.64 6.83
C TYR A 39 -0.91 -6.15 6.24
N ALA A 40 -0.93 -7.20 5.41
CA ALA A 40 0.25 -7.68 4.71
C ALA A 40 0.83 -6.61 3.75
N ILE A 41 -0.07 -5.91 3.03
CA ILE A 41 0.29 -4.85 2.09
C ILE A 41 0.72 -3.59 2.87
N GLU A 42 -0.08 -3.17 3.85
CA GLU A 42 0.22 -2.00 4.69
C GLU A 42 1.59 -2.14 5.37
N ARG A 43 1.87 -3.29 5.99
CA ARG A 43 3.16 -3.56 6.64
C ARG A 43 4.32 -3.53 5.65
N THR A 44 4.13 -4.08 4.46
CA THR A 44 5.16 -4.10 3.41
C THR A 44 5.46 -2.69 2.90
N ASN A 45 4.45 -1.82 2.85
CA ASN A 45 4.56 -0.46 2.32
C ASN A 45 4.85 0.61 3.39
N ALA A 46 4.81 0.27 4.68
CA ALA A 46 5.06 1.18 5.80
C ALA A 46 6.43 1.89 5.76
N TRP A 47 7.41 1.34 5.02
CA TRP A 47 8.68 2.04 4.81
C TRP A 47 8.46 3.36 4.05
N MET A 48 7.53 3.41 3.09
CA MET A 48 7.26 4.65 2.33
C MET A 48 6.75 5.76 3.24
N ASP A 49 5.95 5.45 4.25
CA ASP A 49 5.49 6.44 5.23
C ASP A 49 6.65 7.05 6.02
N SER A 50 7.64 6.22 6.38
CA SER A 50 8.83 6.65 7.12
C SER A 50 9.74 7.57 6.27
N TYR A 51 9.75 7.38 4.96
CA TYR A 51 10.57 8.14 4.01
C TYR A 51 9.77 9.13 3.15
N ARG A 52 8.50 9.37 3.48
CA ARG A 52 7.54 10.15 2.67
C ARG A 52 8.07 11.50 2.22
N THR A 53 8.70 12.25 3.13
CA THR A 53 9.24 13.58 2.84
C THR A 53 10.35 13.55 1.79
N ILE A 54 11.24 12.54 1.85
CA ILE A 54 12.35 12.38 0.91
C ILE A 54 11.80 11.96 -0.45
N LEU A 55 10.91 10.95 -0.45
CA LEU A 55 10.29 10.44 -1.67
C LEU A 55 9.53 11.56 -2.41
N ASN A 56 8.68 12.32 -1.72
CA ASN A 56 7.92 13.40 -2.35
C ASN A 56 8.80 14.55 -2.87
N ARG A 57 9.97 14.78 -2.28
CA ARG A 57 10.85 15.89 -2.63
C ARG A 57 11.79 15.57 -3.78
N PHE A 58 12.33 14.35 -3.81
CA PHE A 58 13.40 13.97 -4.74
C PHE A 58 12.94 12.93 -5.77
N GLU A 59 11.93 12.12 -5.45
CA GLU A 59 11.47 11.04 -6.32
C GLU A 59 10.25 11.47 -7.12
N THR A 60 10.52 12.10 -8.27
CA THR A 60 9.50 12.59 -9.18
C THR A 60 9.21 11.66 -10.35
N THR A 61 10.04 10.61 -10.53
CA THR A 61 9.91 9.68 -11.67
C THR A 61 9.44 8.30 -11.22
N VAL A 62 8.62 7.66 -12.06
CA VAL A 62 8.14 6.28 -11.85
C VAL A 62 9.31 5.30 -11.73
N ARG A 63 10.34 5.46 -12.57
CA ARG A 63 11.55 4.62 -12.54
C ARG A 63 12.24 4.63 -11.19
N ASN A 64 12.37 5.80 -10.57
CA ASN A 64 13.00 5.87 -9.27
C ASN A 64 12.11 5.29 -8.17
N TRP A 65 10.80 5.53 -8.25
CA TRP A 65 9.84 4.90 -7.35
C TRP A 65 9.92 3.37 -7.38
N GLU A 66 10.02 2.77 -8.58
CA GLU A 66 10.25 1.32 -8.74
C GLU A 66 11.59 0.89 -8.13
N SER A 67 12.65 1.66 -8.38
CA SER A 67 13.99 1.39 -7.84
C SER A 67 14.01 1.36 -6.31
N TRP A 68 13.30 2.28 -5.66
CA TRP A 68 13.16 2.30 -4.20
C TRP A 68 12.41 1.09 -3.65
N ASN A 69 11.38 0.60 -4.36
CA ASN A 69 10.69 -0.63 -3.98
C ASN A 69 11.68 -1.82 -3.97
N TYR A 70 12.52 -1.95 -4.99
CA TYR A 70 13.54 -3.00 -5.02
C TYR A 70 14.52 -2.89 -3.84
N ILE A 71 15.03 -1.68 -3.56
CA ILE A 71 15.95 -1.46 -2.43
C ILE A 71 15.27 -1.84 -1.11
N ALA A 72 14.03 -1.38 -0.88
CA ALA A 72 13.28 -1.68 0.34
C ALA A 72 13.10 -3.20 0.52
N PHE A 73 12.71 -3.92 -0.53
CA PHE A 73 12.53 -5.38 -0.48
C PHE A 73 13.84 -6.12 -0.23
N MET A 74 14.94 -5.69 -0.86
CA MET A 74 16.26 -6.25 -0.60
C MET A 74 16.68 -6.07 0.87
N ILE A 75 16.47 -4.88 1.44
CA ILE A 75 16.78 -4.62 2.85
C ILE A 75 15.90 -5.47 3.78
N ILE A 76 14.60 -5.58 3.51
CA ILE A 76 13.68 -6.42 4.30
C ILE A 76 14.13 -7.89 4.27
N LEU A 77 14.47 -8.40 3.09
CA LEU A 77 14.97 -9.77 2.91
C LEU A 77 16.30 -9.98 3.66
N LEU A 78 17.26 -9.08 3.49
CA LEU A 78 18.56 -9.13 4.17
C LEU A 78 18.40 -9.14 5.69
N ARG A 79 17.54 -8.28 6.25
CA ARG A 79 17.23 -8.26 7.69
C ARG A 79 16.66 -9.60 8.17
N LYS A 80 15.78 -10.23 7.38
CA LYS A 80 15.22 -11.55 7.69
C LYS A 80 16.30 -12.64 7.68
N CYS A 81 17.18 -12.64 6.69
CA CYS A 81 18.30 -13.59 6.60
C CYS A 81 19.33 -13.40 7.72
N LEU A 82 19.62 -12.15 8.10
CA LEU A 82 20.53 -11.85 9.21
C LEU A 82 19.95 -12.24 10.56
N ARG A 83 18.63 -12.06 10.76
CA ARG A 83 17.97 -12.47 12.02
C ARG A 83 17.99 -13.99 12.22
N LYS A 84 17.84 -14.76 11.13
CA LYS A 84 17.93 -16.23 11.18
C LYS A 84 19.33 -16.76 11.52
N ARG A 85 20.40 -15.98 11.26
CA ARG A 85 21.78 -16.37 11.60
C ARG A 85 22.15 -16.13 13.06
N LYS A 86 21.37 -15.33 13.79
CA LYS A 86 21.60 -15.04 15.23
C LYS A 86 20.89 -16.02 16.17
N VAL A 87 20.05 -16.90 15.64
CA VAL A 87 19.36 -17.99 16.36
C VAL A 87 20.09 -19.27 16.00
#